data_AF-A0AAE8W591-F1
#
_entry.id   AF-A0AAE8W591-F1
#
_cell.length_a   1.000
_cell.length_b   1.000
_cell.length_c   1.000
_cell.angle_alpha   90.00
_cell.angle_beta   90.00
_cell.angle_gamma   90.00
#
_symmetry.space_group_name_H-M   'P 1'
#
loop_
_entity.id
_entity.type
_entity.pdbx_description
1 polymer ?
#
loop_
_entity_poly.entity_id
_entity_poly.type
_entity_poly.pdbx_seq_one_letter_code
_entity_poly.pdbx_strand_id
1 'polypeptide(L)'
;MTNPTPLHSSRRLIERQYGRPIRQLTYDTIPQPGRDHDPVLSAALNLYGGLRETSARLTEARQRVRQLLDEGHDSTVDGTTRLLNIAQDIHALTTRHVTEARALGDLLGAHQPPPPLPRPASTGLSAADDLDELLPLARRIAADSPHLTRAKLGPALRAHGIRVSNQRLGALLNRLRTETFLGAAA
;
A
#
# COMPACT_ATOMS: atom_id res chain seq x y z
N MET A 1 14.15 18.18 12.81
CA MET A 1 12.96 17.30 12.74
C MET A 1 11.94 18.00 11.85
N THR A 2 11.79 17.58 10.61
CA THR A 2 10.81 18.15 9.67
C THR A 2 9.43 17.61 10.03
N ASN A 3 8.49 18.51 10.37
CA ASN A 3 7.10 18.13 10.59
C ASN A 3 6.58 17.43 9.32
N PRO A 4 6.03 16.19 9.42
CA PRO A 4 5.46 15.53 8.26
C PRO A 4 4.34 16.40 7.68
N THR A 5 4.32 16.55 6.36
CA THR A 5 3.27 17.32 5.69
C THR A 5 1.89 16.73 6.04
N PRO A 6 0.83 17.56 6.10
CA PRO A 6 -0.51 17.09 6.49
C PRO A 6 -0.96 15.89 5.66
N LEU A 7 -0.64 15.88 4.36
CA LEU A 7 -0.88 14.76 3.45
C LEU A 7 -0.22 13.44 3.91
N HIS A 8 1.04 13.48 4.36
CA HIS A 8 1.74 12.28 4.87
C HIS A 8 1.14 11.79 6.18
N SER A 9 0.75 12.71 7.06
CA SER A 9 0.10 12.40 8.33
C SER A 9 -1.28 11.77 8.10
N SER A 10 -2.11 12.34 7.22
CA SER A 10 -3.42 11.81 6.84
C SER A 10 -3.32 10.43 6.20
N ARG A 11 -2.35 10.21 5.31
CA ARG A 11 -2.09 8.88 4.75
C ARG A 11 -1.79 7.85 5.83
N ARG A 12 -0.85 8.16 6.73
CA ARG A 12 -0.47 7.24 7.81
C ARG A 12 -1.63 6.97 8.76
N LEU A 13 -2.49 7.94 8.98
CA LEU A 13 -3.67 7.79 9.84
C LEU A 13 -4.65 6.78 9.23
N ILE A 14 -4.98 6.91 7.94
CA ILE A 14 -5.83 5.93 7.23
C ILE A 14 -5.19 4.54 7.25
N GLU A 15 -3.90 4.44 6.87
CA GLU A 15 -3.22 3.15 6.79
C GLU A 15 -3.13 2.44 8.16
N ARG A 16 -3.01 3.20 9.26
CA ARG A 16 -3.04 2.67 10.63
C ARG A 16 -4.43 2.21 11.03
N GLN A 17 -5.46 3.00 10.76
CA GLN A 17 -6.84 2.69 11.14
C GLN A 17 -7.34 1.41 10.47
N TYR A 18 -6.96 1.19 9.20
CA TYR A 18 -7.41 0.05 8.40
C TYR A 18 -6.37 -1.08 8.29
N GLY A 19 -5.17 -0.91 8.85
CA GLY A 19 -4.10 -1.91 8.88
C GLY A 19 -3.57 -2.34 7.50
N ARG A 20 -3.81 -1.53 6.46
CA ARG A 20 -3.48 -1.84 5.07
C ARG A 20 -3.00 -0.59 4.33
N PRO A 21 -2.13 -0.73 3.30
CA PRO A 21 -1.68 0.40 2.49
C PRO A 21 -2.84 1.01 1.70
N ILE A 22 -2.82 2.33 1.54
CA ILE A 22 -3.93 3.09 0.93
C ILE A 22 -4.26 2.61 -0.50
N ARG A 23 -3.26 2.13 -1.25
CA ARG A 23 -3.45 1.57 -2.59
C ARG A 23 -4.40 0.36 -2.58
N GLN A 24 -4.29 -0.51 -1.58
CA GLN A 24 -5.17 -1.68 -1.46
C GLN A 24 -6.58 -1.27 -1.07
N LEU A 25 -6.70 -0.28 -0.18
CA LEU A 25 -8.00 0.26 0.25
C LEU A 25 -8.78 0.89 -0.91
N THR A 26 -8.10 1.56 -1.84
CA THR A 26 -8.74 2.12 -3.05
C THR A 26 -9.33 1.06 -3.97
N TYR A 27 -8.70 -0.11 -4.09
CA TYR A 27 -9.28 -1.23 -4.85
C TYR A 27 -10.46 -1.87 -4.13
N ASP A 28 -10.42 -1.92 -2.80
CA ASP A 28 -11.50 -2.49 -1.98
C ASP A 28 -12.77 -1.61 -1.96
N THR A 29 -12.66 -0.31 -2.24
CA THR A 29 -13.83 0.59 -2.40
C THR A 29 -14.57 0.46 -3.72
N ILE A 30 -14.04 -0.29 -4.70
CA ILE A 30 -14.77 -0.60 -5.94
C ILE A 30 -15.92 -1.54 -5.56
N PRO A 31 -17.19 -1.20 -5.85
CA PRO A 31 -18.33 -2.04 -5.50
C PRO A 31 -18.16 -3.45 -6.09
N GLN A 32 -18.02 -4.45 -5.21
CA GLN A 32 -18.01 -5.85 -5.59
C GLN A 32 -19.24 -6.53 -4.98
N PRO A 33 -19.99 -7.33 -5.76
CA PRO A 33 -21.14 -8.05 -5.23
C PRO A 33 -20.72 -8.98 -4.08
N GLY A 34 -21.35 -8.85 -2.92
CA GLY A 34 -21.10 -9.67 -1.73
C GLY A 34 -20.03 -9.15 -0.77
N ARG A 35 -19.48 -7.94 -0.98
CA ARG A 35 -18.54 -7.30 -0.04
C ARG A 35 -19.22 -6.20 0.75
N ASP A 36 -19.03 -6.22 2.07
CA ASP A 36 -19.42 -5.10 2.93
C ASP A 36 -18.68 -3.84 2.51
N HIS A 37 -19.43 -2.83 2.08
CA HIS A 37 -18.93 -1.52 1.70
C HIS A 37 -18.82 -0.66 2.97
N ASP A 38 -17.60 -0.24 3.32
CA ASP A 38 -17.39 0.71 4.41
C ASP A 38 -17.57 2.15 3.88
N PRO A 39 -18.69 2.84 4.20
CA PRO A 39 -18.92 4.21 3.73
C PRO A 39 -17.93 5.20 4.34
N VAL A 40 -17.38 4.92 5.54
CA VAL A 40 -16.40 5.79 6.18
C VAL A 40 -15.04 5.68 5.48
N LEU A 41 -14.64 4.47 5.07
CA LEU A 41 -13.45 4.30 4.25
C LEU A 41 -13.58 5.06 2.91
N SER A 42 -14.73 4.95 2.25
CA SER A 42 -15.01 5.67 1.01
C SER A 42 -14.91 7.20 1.21
N ALA A 43 -15.53 7.73 2.26
CA ALA A 43 -15.45 9.15 2.59
C ALA A 43 -14.01 9.59 2.93
N ALA A 44 -13.26 8.79 3.70
CA ALA A 44 -11.87 9.07 4.05
C ALA A 44 -10.94 9.07 2.82
N LEU A 45 -11.12 8.13 1.89
CA LEU A 45 -10.36 8.08 0.64
C LEU A 45 -10.70 9.25 -0.29
N ASN A 46 -11.95 9.68 -0.35
CA ASN A 46 -12.35 10.88 -1.09
C ASN A 46 -11.71 12.14 -0.51
N LEU A 47 -11.75 12.33 0.81
CA LEU A 47 -11.09 13.45 1.49
C LEU A 47 -9.56 13.42 1.28
N TYR A 48 -8.95 12.24 1.35
CA TYR A 48 -7.53 12.07 1.06
C TYR A 48 -7.18 12.40 -0.40
N GLY A 49 -8.06 12.04 -1.35
CA GLY A 49 -7.95 12.41 -2.76
C GLY A 49 -7.96 13.94 -2.93
N GLY A 50 -8.91 14.62 -2.28
CA GLY A 50 -8.99 16.08 -2.23
C GLY A 50 -7.72 16.72 -1.66
N LEU A 51 -7.21 16.21 -0.54
CA LEU A 51 -5.96 16.68 0.08
C LEU A 51 -4.75 16.55 -0.86
N ARG A 52 -4.68 15.45 -1.61
CA ARG A 52 -3.59 15.23 -2.58
C ARG A 52 -3.66 16.24 -3.72
N GLU A 53 -4.86 16.51 -4.22
CA GLU A 53 -5.10 17.51 -5.25
C GLU A 53 -4.79 18.92 -4.77
N THR A 54 -5.29 19.32 -3.60
CA THR A 54 -5.02 20.64 -3.02
C THR A 54 -3.53 20.84 -2.75
N SER A 55 -2.84 19.80 -2.28
CA SER A 55 -1.37 19.82 -2.11
C SER A 55 -0.61 19.99 -3.43
N ALA A 56 -1.07 19.38 -4.52
CA ALA A 56 -0.47 19.54 -5.84
C ALA A 56 -0.66 20.98 -6.34
N ARG A 57 -1.90 21.50 -6.28
CA ARG A 57 -2.21 22.89 -6.66
C ARG A 57 -1.43 23.93 -5.84
N LEU A 58 -1.23 23.69 -4.53
CA LEU A 58 -0.37 24.55 -3.69
C LEU A 58 1.08 24.56 -4.16
N THR A 59 1.59 23.41 -4.60
CA THR A 59 2.96 23.30 -5.11
C THR A 59 3.11 24.07 -6.42
N GLU A 60 2.14 23.93 -7.33
CA GLU A 60 2.09 24.68 -8.59
C GLU A 60 1.98 26.20 -8.35
N ALA A 61 1.08 26.63 -7.45
CA ALA A 61 0.91 28.05 -7.15
C ALA A 61 2.20 28.67 -6.58
N ARG A 62 2.89 27.96 -5.68
CA ARG A 62 4.21 28.40 -5.16
C ARG A 62 5.28 28.44 -6.24
N GLN A 63 5.25 27.50 -7.19
CA GLN A 63 6.17 27.52 -8.33
C GLN A 63 5.92 28.72 -9.23
N ARG A 64 4.66 29.09 -9.48
CA ARG A 64 4.31 30.31 -10.23
C ARG A 64 4.79 31.59 -9.54
N VAL A 65 4.68 31.66 -8.20
CA VAL A 65 5.25 32.80 -7.44
C VAL A 65 6.76 32.89 -7.67
N ARG A 66 7.48 31.76 -7.59
CA ARG A 66 8.93 31.73 -7.83
C ARG A 66 9.28 32.17 -9.24
N GLN A 67 8.58 31.66 -10.25
CA GLN A 67 8.77 32.05 -11.65
C GLN A 67 8.58 33.56 -11.84
N LEU A 68 7.51 34.15 -11.28
CA LEU A 68 7.28 35.59 -11.36
C LEU A 68 8.34 36.43 -10.65
N LEU A 69 8.95 35.90 -9.58
CA LEU A 69 10.06 36.56 -8.90
C LEU A 69 11.36 36.44 -9.71
N ASP A 70 11.61 35.28 -10.30
CA ASP A 70 12.80 34.98 -11.10
C ASP A 70 12.81 35.72 -12.45
N GLU A 71 11.64 35.91 -13.06
CA GLU A 71 11.44 36.67 -14.31
C GLU A 71 11.67 38.18 -14.13
N GLY A 72 11.93 38.63 -12.90
CA GLY A 72 12.09 40.04 -12.56
C GLY A 72 10.72 40.71 -12.54
N HIS A 73 10.09 40.73 -11.37
CA HIS A 73 8.81 41.39 -11.18
C HIS A 73 8.89 42.86 -11.62
N ASP A 74 8.37 43.14 -12.81
CA ASP A 74 8.14 44.51 -13.23
C ASP A 74 7.10 45.08 -12.27
N SER A 75 7.42 46.16 -11.58
CA SER A 75 6.54 46.78 -10.54
C SER A 75 5.28 47.43 -11.14
N THR A 76 4.93 47.02 -12.35
CA THR A 76 3.74 47.39 -13.08
C THR A 76 2.51 46.85 -12.38
N VAL A 77 1.40 47.56 -12.60
CA VAL A 77 0.09 47.20 -12.06
C VAL A 77 -0.28 45.75 -12.44
N ASP A 78 0.09 45.28 -13.64
CA ASP A 78 -0.17 43.90 -14.09
C ASP A 78 0.63 42.87 -13.26
N GLY A 79 1.93 43.10 -13.05
CA GLY A 79 2.75 42.24 -12.19
C GLY A 79 2.20 42.12 -10.78
N THR A 80 1.85 43.26 -10.15
CA THR A 80 1.28 43.28 -8.80
C THR A 80 -0.07 42.59 -8.71
N THR A 81 -0.91 42.73 -9.75
CA THR A 81 -2.24 42.09 -9.82
C THR A 81 -2.09 40.57 -9.94
N ARG A 82 -1.15 40.07 -10.75
CA ARG A 82 -0.87 38.63 -10.88
C ARG A 82 -0.39 38.02 -9.56
N LEU A 83 0.52 38.70 -8.85
CA LEU A 83 0.97 38.25 -7.53
C LEU A 83 -0.18 38.22 -6.51
N LEU A 84 -1.05 39.23 -6.50
CA LEU A 84 -2.20 39.28 -5.61
C LEU A 84 -3.16 38.12 -5.86
N ASN A 85 -3.47 37.82 -7.13
CA ASN A 85 -4.33 36.70 -7.50
C ASN A 85 -3.73 35.36 -7.06
N ILE A 86 -2.43 35.14 -7.27
CA ILE A 86 -1.76 33.90 -6.83
C ILE A 86 -1.72 33.81 -5.30
N ALA A 87 -1.54 34.93 -4.60
CA ALA A 87 -1.58 34.97 -3.14
C ALA A 87 -2.98 34.60 -2.60
N GLN A 88 -4.05 35.10 -3.23
CA GLN A 88 -5.43 34.73 -2.90
C GLN A 88 -5.68 33.24 -3.17
N ASP A 89 -5.21 32.70 -4.29
CA ASP A 89 -5.30 31.27 -4.60
C ASP A 89 -4.57 30.41 -3.56
N ILE A 90 -3.34 30.78 -3.19
CA ILE A 90 -2.57 30.08 -2.16
C ILE A 90 -3.32 30.12 -0.82
N HIS A 91 -3.89 31.27 -0.45
CA HIS A 91 -4.67 31.39 0.78
C HIS A 91 -5.90 30.47 0.76
N ALA A 92 -6.71 30.51 -0.30
CA ALA A 92 -7.89 29.68 -0.46
C ALA A 92 -7.53 28.18 -0.43
N LEU A 93 -6.49 27.78 -1.15
CA LEU A 93 -6.01 26.39 -1.18
C LEU A 93 -5.47 25.95 0.18
N THR A 94 -4.78 26.83 0.93
CA THR A 94 -4.27 26.52 2.26
C THR A 94 -5.41 26.31 3.25
N THR A 95 -6.40 27.20 3.24
CA THR A 95 -7.61 27.07 4.07
C THR A 95 -8.33 25.76 3.77
N ARG A 96 -8.52 25.44 2.48
CA ARG A 96 -9.12 24.17 2.08
C ARG A 96 -8.31 22.97 2.56
N HIS A 97 -6.99 22.98 2.39
CA HIS A 97 -6.11 21.91 2.82
C HIS A 97 -6.18 21.65 4.34
N VAL A 98 -6.23 22.71 5.15
CA VAL A 98 -6.40 22.61 6.61
C VAL A 98 -7.77 22.02 6.97
N THR A 99 -8.84 22.49 6.32
CA THR A 99 -10.21 22.01 6.58
C THR A 99 -10.38 20.55 6.19
N GLU A 100 -9.89 20.13 5.02
CA GLU A 100 -9.94 18.73 4.59
C GLU A 100 -9.12 17.82 5.51
N ALA A 101 -7.94 18.26 5.98
CA ALA A 101 -7.11 17.51 6.91
C ALA A 101 -7.78 17.34 8.27
N ARG A 102 -8.43 18.40 8.78
CA ARG A 102 -9.22 18.35 10.01
C ARG A 102 -10.42 17.42 9.86
N ALA A 103 -11.22 17.57 8.81
CA ALA A 103 -12.38 16.72 8.54
C ALA A 103 -12.02 15.24 8.45
N LEU A 104 -10.88 14.91 7.84
CA LEU A 104 -10.37 13.54 7.80
C LEU A 104 -9.97 13.02 9.20
N GLY A 105 -9.32 13.87 10.00
CA GLY A 105 -8.99 13.56 11.38
C GLY A 105 -10.24 13.32 12.23
N ASP A 106 -11.26 14.16 12.10
CA ASP A 106 -12.52 14.05 12.84
C ASP A 106 -13.30 12.80 12.42
N LEU A 107 -13.39 12.55 11.11
CA LEU A 107 -14.06 11.36 10.55
C LEU A 107 -13.44 10.06 11.07
N LEU A 108 -12.11 9.98 11.10
CA LEU A 108 -11.39 8.78 11.55
C LEU A 108 -11.26 8.71 13.08
N GLY A 109 -11.31 9.83 13.78
CA GLY A 109 -11.31 9.90 15.24
C GLY A 109 -12.66 9.53 15.86
N ALA A 110 -13.77 9.90 15.21
CA ALA A 110 -15.12 9.51 15.61
C ALA A 110 -15.48 8.08 15.21
N HIS A 111 -14.75 7.51 14.24
CA HIS A 111 -14.99 6.14 13.78
C HIS A 111 -13.97 5.17 14.36
N GLN A 112 -14.44 4.32 15.29
CA GLN A 112 -13.76 3.08 15.61
C GLN A 112 -14.14 2.06 14.53
N PRO A 113 -13.23 1.69 13.61
CA PRO A 113 -13.54 0.71 12.59
C PRO A 113 -13.97 -0.58 13.29
N PRO A 114 -14.90 -1.35 12.69
CA PRO A 114 -15.17 -2.70 13.17
C PRO A 114 -13.83 -3.44 13.34
N PRO A 115 -13.67 -4.25 14.42
CA PRO A 115 -12.45 -5.01 14.63
C PRO A 115 -12.10 -5.66 13.31
N PRO A 116 -10.83 -5.55 12.85
CA PRO A 116 -10.45 -5.98 11.52
C PRO A 116 -11.03 -7.37 11.33
N LEU A 117 -12.02 -7.49 10.42
CA LEU A 117 -12.60 -8.78 10.08
C LEU A 117 -11.41 -9.71 9.95
N PRO A 118 -11.38 -10.83 10.70
CA PRO A 118 -10.25 -11.75 10.66
C PRO A 118 -9.98 -11.91 9.18
N ARG A 119 -8.77 -11.51 8.76
CA ARG A 119 -8.37 -11.58 7.35
C ARG A 119 -8.97 -12.90 6.87
N PRO A 120 -9.81 -12.96 5.81
CA PRO A 120 -9.78 -14.17 5.02
C PRO A 120 -8.30 -14.29 4.73
N ALA A 121 -7.65 -15.22 5.45
CA ALA A 121 -6.25 -15.55 5.26
C ALA A 121 -6.16 -15.57 3.76
N SER A 122 -5.34 -14.65 3.20
CA SER A 122 -5.24 -14.47 1.75
C SER A 122 -5.50 -15.81 1.15
N THR A 123 -6.58 -15.96 0.39
CA THR A 123 -6.91 -17.21 -0.26
C THR A 123 -5.79 -17.42 -1.28
N GLY A 124 -4.59 -17.72 -0.79
CA GLY A 124 -3.76 -18.72 -1.35
C GLY A 124 -4.72 -19.88 -1.43
N LEU A 125 -5.10 -20.15 -2.68
CA LEU A 125 -5.00 -21.49 -3.22
C LEU A 125 -5.10 -22.52 -2.09
N SER A 126 -6.33 -22.99 -1.91
CA SER A 126 -6.70 -24.23 -1.25
C SER A 126 -5.53 -24.86 -0.50
N ALA A 127 -5.51 -24.70 0.83
CA ALA A 127 -4.44 -25.12 1.72
C ALA A 127 -4.17 -26.65 1.72
N ALA A 128 -4.85 -27.42 0.88
CA ALA A 128 -4.65 -28.85 0.67
C ALA A 128 -4.03 -29.20 -0.70
N ASP A 129 -4.17 -28.37 -1.74
CA ASP A 129 -3.74 -28.71 -3.12
C ASP A 129 -2.32 -28.18 -3.47
N ASP A 130 -1.89 -27.09 -2.84
CA ASP A 130 -0.63 -26.38 -3.14
C ASP A 130 0.64 -27.22 -2.85
N LEU A 131 0.60 -28.20 -1.93
CA LEU A 131 1.81 -28.94 -1.53
C LEU A 131 2.11 -30.10 -2.48
N ASP A 132 1.07 -30.80 -2.92
CA ASP A 132 1.19 -31.92 -3.85
C ASP A 132 1.57 -31.44 -5.26
N GLU A 133 1.18 -30.21 -5.65
CA GLU A 133 1.64 -29.56 -6.88
C GLU A 133 3.13 -29.15 -6.83
N LEU A 134 3.67 -28.85 -5.64
CA LEU A 134 5.07 -28.45 -5.45
C LEU A 134 6.02 -29.64 -5.28
N LEU A 135 5.50 -30.83 -4.93
CA LEU A 135 6.30 -32.04 -4.73
C LEU A 135 7.05 -32.50 -5.99
N PRO A 136 6.47 -32.56 -7.20
CA PRO A 136 7.18 -32.95 -8.42
C PRO A 136 8.39 -32.06 -8.71
N LEU A 137 8.22 -30.75 -8.53
CA LEU A 137 9.27 -29.77 -8.78
C LEU A 137 10.34 -29.81 -7.67
N ALA A 138 9.94 -30.01 -6.41
CA ALA A 138 10.85 -30.18 -5.29
C ALA A 138 11.65 -31.50 -5.39
N ARG A 139 11.04 -32.59 -5.89
CA ARG A 139 11.72 -33.86 -6.21
C ARG A 139 12.75 -33.70 -7.31
N ARG A 140 12.44 -32.94 -8.38
CA ARG A 140 13.39 -32.65 -9.46
C ARG A 140 14.61 -31.89 -8.94
N ILE A 141 14.39 -30.84 -8.14
CA ILE A 141 15.47 -30.09 -7.48
C ILE A 141 16.27 -30.96 -6.51
N ALA A 142 15.62 -31.94 -5.87
CA ALA A 142 16.27 -32.89 -4.98
C ALA A 142 17.07 -33.98 -5.68
N ALA A 143 16.65 -34.43 -6.87
CA ALA A 143 17.44 -35.32 -7.70
C ALA A 143 18.79 -34.70 -8.10
N ASP A 144 18.80 -33.37 -8.30
CA ASP A 144 20.00 -32.61 -8.65
C ASP A 144 20.89 -32.26 -7.43
N SER A 145 20.48 -32.61 -6.19
CA SER A 145 21.28 -32.29 -5.00
C SER A 145 21.13 -33.32 -3.86
N PRO A 146 22.20 -34.07 -3.53
CA PRO A 146 22.16 -35.14 -2.51
C PRO A 146 21.96 -34.64 -1.07
N HIS A 147 22.08 -33.33 -0.83
CA HIS A 147 21.89 -32.71 0.48
C HIS A 147 20.92 -31.54 0.41
N LEU A 148 19.62 -31.84 0.39
CA LEU A 148 18.57 -30.83 0.41
C LEU A 148 18.51 -30.13 1.76
N THR A 149 18.85 -28.85 1.76
CA THR A 149 18.66 -27.96 2.90
C THR A 149 17.70 -26.84 2.53
N ARG A 150 17.09 -26.23 3.55
CA ARG A 150 16.19 -25.08 3.39
C ARG A 150 16.84 -23.91 2.65
N ALA A 151 18.15 -23.74 2.84
CA ALA A 151 18.94 -22.72 2.18
C ALA A 151 19.13 -22.97 0.67
N LYS A 152 18.94 -24.21 0.20
CA LYS A 152 19.00 -24.57 -1.23
C LYS A 152 17.61 -24.63 -1.88
N LEU A 153 16.63 -25.22 -1.18
CA LEU A 153 15.28 -25.36 -1.69
C LEU A 153 14.56 -24.01 -1.86
N GLY A 154 14.75 -23.09 -0.91
CA GLY A 154 14.12 -21.76 -0.97
C GLY A 154 14.53 -20.93 -2.19
N PRO A 155 15.83 -20.75 -2.46
CA PRO A 155 16.31 -20.06 -3.65
C PRO A 155 15.96 -20.77 -4.96
N ALA A 156 16.02 -22.10 -5.01
CA ALA A 156 15.67 -22.86 -6.22
C ALA A 156 14.19 -22.69 -6.60
N LEU A 157 13.27 -22.81 -5.63
CA LEU A 157 11.84 -22.55 -5.86
C LEU A 157 11.59 -21.10 -6.30
N ARG A 158 12.36 -20.16 -5.77
CA ARG A 158 12.29 -18.75 -6.16
C ARG A 158 12.81 -18.51 -7.59
N ALA A 159 13.83 -19.25 -8.04
CA ALA A 159 14.30 -19.20 -9.42
C ALA A 159 13.25 -19.70 -10.42
N HIS A 160 12.34 -20.57 -9.97
CA HIS A 160 11.15 -21.00 -10.72
C HIS A 160 9.92 -20.10 -10.51
N GLY A 161 10.09 -18.91 -9.91
CA GLY A 161 9.02 -17.93 -9.71
C GLY A 161 8.12 -18.20 -8.50
N ILE A 162 8.40 -19.24 -7.70
CA ILE A 162 7.54 -19.68 -6.60
C ILE A 162 8.05 -19.10 -5.28
N ARG A 163 7.22 -18.27 -4.62
CA ARG A 163 7.52 -17.73 -3.29
C ARG A 163 6.86 -18.57 -2.20
N VAL A 164 7.63 -19.46 -1.58
CA VAL A 164 7.15 -20.35 -0.52
C VAL A 164 7.49 -19.79 0.86
N SER A 165 6.55 -19.90 1.81
CA SER A 165 6.80 -19.50 3.19
C SER A 165 7.79 -20.42 3.89
N ASN A 166 8.47 -19.88 4.90
CA ASN A 166 9.46 -20.59 5.71
C ASN A 166 8.92 -21.87 6.39
N GLN A 167 7.64 -21.86 6.78
CA GLN A 167 6.95 -23.01 7.37
C GLN A 167 6.66 -24.09 6.31
N ARG A 168 6.23 -23.69 5.12
CA ARG A 168 5.95 -24.60 3.98
C ARG A 168 7.23 -25.26 3.45
N LEU A 169 8.36 -24.54 3.40
CA LEU A 169 9.66 -25.12 3.07
C LEU A 169 10.06 -26.22 4.06
N GLY A 170 9.74 -26.05 5.36
CA GLY A 170 9.96 -27.07 6.38
C GLY A 170 9.10 -28.32 6.16
N ALA A 171 7.82 -28.13 5.83
CA ALA A 171 6.91 -29.24 5.53
C ALA A 171 7.32 -30.02 4.27
N LEU A 172 7.71 -29.33 3.19
CA LEU A 172 8.22 -29.96 1.96
C LEU A 172 9.51 -30.75 2.22
N LEU A 173 10.45 -30.20 3.00
CA LEU A 173 11.68 -30.91 3.36
C LEU A 173 11.42 -32.15 4.21
N ASN A 174 10.51 -32.05 5.18
CA ASN A 174 10.13 -33.20 5.99
C ASN A 174 9.45 -34.27 5.12
N ARG A 175 8.56 -33.88 4.21
CA ARG A 175 7.88 -34.83 3.30
C ARG A 175 8.85 -35.51 2.34
N LEU A 176 9.79 -34.77 1.73
CA LEU A 176 10.84 -35.35 0.88
C LEU A 176 11.76 -36.29 1.67
N ARG A 177 12.10 -35.96 2.92
CA ARG A 177 12.89 -36.85 3.80
C ARG A 177 12.15 -38.14 4.11
N THR A 178 10.86 -38.05 4.43
CA THR A 178 10.00 -39.21 4.69
C THR A 178 9.86 -40.08 3.43
N GLU A 179 9.76 -39.49 2.23
CA GLU A 179 9.76 -40.22 0.95
C GLU A 179 11.09 -40.93 0.68
N THR A 180 12.24 -40.28 0.89
CA THR A 180 13.56 -40.94 0.75
C THR A 180 13.78 -42.06 1.78
N PHE A 181 13.14 -41.98 2.95
CA PHE A 181 13.24 -43.00 3.99
C PHE A 181 12.30 -44.19 3.72
N LEU A 182 11.12 -43.96 3.15
CA LEU A 182 10.17 -45.01 2.74
C LEU A 182 10.55 -45.69 1.41
N GLY A 183 11.21 -44.98 0.50
CA GLY A 183 11.74 -45.57 -0.75
C GLY A 183 12.99 -46.44 -0.56
N ALA A 184 13.56 -46.50 0.64
CA ALA A 184 14.69 -47.36 1.00
C ALA A 184 14.25 -48.66 1.73
N ALA A 185 12.94 -48.87 1.92
CA ALA A 185 12.36 -50.05 2.57
C ALA A 185 11.54 -50.93 1.62
N ALA A 186 11.70 -50.76 0.30
CA ALA A 186 11.10 -51.59 -0.75
C ALA A 186 12.19 -52.18 -1.65
#